data_AF-A0A1I3QM75-F1
#
_entry.id   AF-A0A1I3QM75-F1
#
_cell.length_a   1.000
_cell.length_b   1.000
_cell.length_c   1.000
_cell.angle_alpha   90.00
_cell.angle_beta   90.00
_cell.angle_gamma   90.00
#
_symmetry.space_group_name_H-M   'P 1'
#
loop_
_entity.id
_entity.type
_entity.pdbx_description
1 polymer ?
#
loop_
_entity_poly.entity_id
_entity_poly.type
_entity_poly.pdbx_seq_one_letter_code
_entity_poly.pdbx_strand_id
1 'polypeptide(L)'
;YVREWDPSLLTSSARTGHTEISRRRFAETEPGSVEPISRFFKLPEQGVSNTLRAGTDGARGAFTSPRPIHYRYNRCVTVREMARLHGFPDWFRFNVTKWHGARQIGNAVPPPLARAIAGQVMDALDIVPTRPKGVVELGDPGLLALDMSGAAAHFGVDAPAGRRDRKSGATKRKQIDIERERLAQGVEAHG
;
A
#
# COMPACT_ATOMS: atom_id res chain seq x y z
N TYR A 1 22.87 -10.32 8.13
CA TYR A 1 23.57 -9.30 8.93
C TYR A 1 22.52 -8.62 9.80
N VAL A 2 22.91 -7.95 10.88
CA VAL A 2 21.94 -7.27 11.76
C VAL A 2 21.80 -5.84 11.28
N ARG A 3 20.57 -5.31 11.26
CA ARG A 3 20.31 -3.89 11.00
C ARG A 3 20.24 -3.17 12.34
N GLU A 4 20.86 -2.00 12.43
CA GLU A 4 20.65 -1.11 13.57
C GLU A 4 19.27 -0.47 13.42
N TRP A 5 18.31 -0.90 14.23
CA TRP A 5 16.96 -0.34 14.20
C TRP A 5 16.28 -0.49 15.55
N ASP A 6 15.39 0.43 15.87
CA ASP A 6 14.55 0.39 17.06
C ASP A 6 13.27 -0.41 16.78
N PRO A 7 13.10 -1.60 17.37
CA PRO A 7 11.90 -2.42 17.17
C PRO A 7 10.63 -1.81 17.77
N SER A 8 10.75 -0.83 18.65
CA SER A 8 9.60 -0.12 19.23
C SER A 8 9.02 0.93 18.28
N LEU A 9 9.77 1.34 17.25
CA LEU A 9 9.36 2.35 16.29
C LEU A 9 8.72 1.74 15.03
N LEU A 10 7.40 1.88 14.90
CA LEU A 10 6.67 1.37 13.74
C LEU A 10 6.51 2.41 12.62
N THR A 11 7.42 2.43 11.65
CA THR A 11 7.38 3.36 10.51
C THR A 11 6.26 3.03 9.49
N SER A 12 5.79 4.06 8.77
CA SER A 12 4.78 3.96 7.70
C SER A 12 3.42 3.39 8.16
N SER A 13 3.03 3.69 9.40
CA SER A 13 1.82 3.16 10.06
C SER A 13 0.63 4.12 10.04
N ALA A 14 0.74 5.24 9.31
CA ALA A 14 -0.31 6.25 9.24
C ALA A 14 -1.62 5.65 8.69
N ARG A 15 -2.72 5.87 9.42
CA ARG A 15 -4.05 5.39 9.04
C ARG A 15 -4.73 6.33 8.04
N THR A 16 -5.59 5.77 7.20
CA THR A 16 -6.52 6.57 6.40
C THR A 16 -7.77 6.82 7.22
N GLY A 17 -8.13 8.11 7.37
CA GLY A 17 -9.42 8.50 7.94
C GLY A 17 -10.54 8.19 6.95
N HIS A 18 -11.57 7.50 7.43
CA HIS A 18 -12.75 7.15 6.66
C HIS A 18 -13.98 7.80 7.27
N THR A 19 -14.93 8.21 6.43
CA THR A 19 -16.25 8.71 6.84
C THR A 19 -17.02 7.62 7.61
N GLU A 20 -17.97 8.02 8.44
CA GLU A 20 -18.81 7.07 9.20
C GLU A 20 -19.54 6.09 8.27
N ILE A 21 -20.05 6.60 7.14
CA ILE A 21 -20.66 5.80 6.08
C ILE A 21 -19.71 4.69 5.61
N SER A 22 -18.47 5.03 5.24
CA SER A 22 -17.49 4.03 4.82
C SER A 22 -17.16 3.04 5.93
N ARG A 23 -17.03 3.51 7.18
CA ARG A 23 -16.73 2.64 8.33
C ARG A 23 -17.85 1.64 8.59
N ARG A 24 -19.12 2.07 8.50
CA ARG A 24 -20.28 1.19 8.61
C ARG A 24 -20.26 0.12 7.52
N ARG A 25 -20.06 0.50 6.25
CA ARG A 25 -19.97 -0.48 5.15
C ARG A 25 -18.81 -1.47 5.34
N PHE A 26 -17.66 -1.00 5.83
CA PHE A 26 -16.52 -1.88 6.14
C PHE A 26 -16.83 -2.85 7.30
N ALA A 27 -17.63 -2.43 8.27
CA ALA A 27 -18.10 -3.27 9.37
C ALA A 27 -19.05 -4.37 8.86
N GLU A 28 -20.03 -4.00 8.03
CA GLU A 28 -21.03 -4.89 7.42
C GLU A 28 -20.44 -5.86 6.38
N THR A 29 -19.24 -5.58 5.87
CA THR A 29 -18.61 -6.46 4.87
C THR A 29 -18.02 -7.68 5.57
N GLU A 30 -18.35 -8.88 5.10
CA GLU A 30 -17.74 -10.12 5.61
C GLU A 30 -16.24 -10.21 5.26
N PRO A 31 -15.36 -10.68 6.17
CA PRO A 31 -13.97 -10.98 5.84
C PRO A 31 -13.87 -11.95 4.65
N GLY A 32 -12.95 -11.68 3.72
CA GLY A 32 -12.83 -12.45 2.48
C GLY A 32 -13.80 -12.04 1.38
N SER A 33 -14.62 -10.99 1.58
CA SER A 33 -15.56 -10.48 0.59
C SER A 33 -15.20 -9.07 0.09
N VAL A 34 -15.80 -8.66 -1.03
CA VAL A 34 -15.62 -7.32 -1.61
C VAL A 34 -16.74 -6.39 -1.15
N GLU A 35 -16.39 -5.22 -0.60
CA GLU A 35 -17.38 -4.20 -0.21
C GLU A 35 -18.12 -3.69 -1.47
N PRO A 36 -19.45 -3.77 -1.55
CA PRO A 36 -20.19 -3.57 -2.79
C PRO A 36 -19.98 -2.20 -3.47
N ILE A 37 -19.81 -1.12 -2.70
CA ILE A 37 -19.75 0.25 -3.22
C ILE A 37 -18.33 0.68 -3.58
N SER A 38 -17.38 0.59 -2.64
CA SER A 38 -15.98 0.96 -2.88
C SER A 38 -15.23 -0.09 -3.70
N ARG A 39 -15.76 -1.31 -3.77
CA ARG A 39 -15.10 -2.48 -4.36
C ARG A 39 -13.79 -2.86 -3.67
N PHE A 40 -13.60 -2.43 -2.43
CA PHE A 40 -12.42 -2.80 -1.65
C PHE A 40 -12.60 -4.21 -1.08
N PHE A 41 -11.59 -5.05 -1.26
CA PHE A 41 -11.57 -6.40 -0.70
C PHE A 41 -11.29 -6.33 0.81
N LYS A 42 -12.15 -6.94 1.64
CA LYS A 42 -11.86 -7.12 3.07
C LYS A 42 -11.06 -8.39 3.25
N LEU A 43 -9.88 -8.25 3.84
CA LEU A 43 -8.99 -9.38 4.05
C LEU A 43 -9.67 -10.43 4.94
N PRO A 44 -9.52 -11.73 4.64
CA PRO A 44 -9.90 -12.76 5.58
C PRO A 44 -8.96 -12.74 6.79
N GLU A 45 -9.42 -13.21 7.95
CA GLU A 45 -8.55 -13.35 9.13
C GLU A 45 -7.48 -14.44 8.92
N GLN A 46 -7.88 -15.52 8.24
CA GLN A 46 -7.04 -16.65 7.90
C GLN A 46 -7.03 -16.75 6.37
N GLY A 47 -5.84 -16.72 5.77
CA GLY A 47 -5.69 -16.81 4.32
C GLY A 47 -4.68 -15.79 3.77
N VAL A 48 -4.81 -15.50 2.48
CA VAL A 48 -3.87 -14.65 1.74
C VAL A 48 -4.49 -13.32 1.36
N SER A 49 -3.64 -12.29 1.25
CA SER A 49 -4.05 -11.02 0.65
C SER A 49 -4.27 -11.19 -0.85
N ASN A 50 -5.19 -10.40 -1.40
CA ASN A 50 -5.21 -10.14 -2.84
C ASN A 50 -3.98 -9.32 -3.25
N THR A 51 -3.72 -9.24 -4.57
CA THR A 51 -2.58 -8.48 -5.11
C THR A 51 -2.62 -7.01 -4.69
N LEU A 52 -1.57 -6.57 -4.00
CA LEU A 52 -1.36 -5.18 -3.64
C LEU A 52 -0.83 -4.43 -4.86
N ARG A 53 -1.60 -3.47 -5.37
CA ARG A 53 -1.29 -2.75 -6.62
C ARG A 53 -0.81 -1.32 -6.33
N ALA A 54 0.09 -0.83 -7.17
CA ALA A 54 0.71 0.50 -7.03
C ALA A 54 -0.16 1.69 -7.49
N GLY A 55 -1.22 1.43 -8.26
CA GLY A 55 -2.00 2.47 -8.94
C GLY A 55 -1.28 3.05 -10.17
N THR A 56 -1.91 4.04 -10.81
CA THR A 56 -1.35 4.70 -11.98
C THR A 56 -0.52 5.92 -11.61
N ASP A 57 0.50 6.23 -12.41
CA ASP A 57 1.29 7.46 -12.27
C ASP A 57 0.49 8.70 -12.70
N GLY A 58 1.11 9.88 -12.52
CA GLY A 58 0.55 11.15 -12.96
C GLY A 58 0.19 11.19 -14.45
N ALA A 59 1.02 10.60 -15.30
CA ALA A 59 0.79 10.51 -16.75
C ALA A 59 -0.49 9.71 -17.09
N ARG A 60 -0.88 8.76 -16.24
CA ARG A 60 -2.06 7.90 -16.41
C ARG A 60 -3.17 8.21 -15.39
N GLY A 61 -3.28 9.47 -14.95
CA GLY A 61 -4.41 9.99 -14.18
C GLY A 61 -4.23 10.04 -12.65
N ALA A 62 -3.08 9.62 -12.12
CA ALA A 62 -2.74 9.60 -10.70
C ALA A 62 -3.82 8.93 -9.83
N PHE A 63 -4.24 7.71 -10.20
CA PHE A 63 -5.22 6.96 -9.42
C PHE A 63 -4.52 6.05 -8.41
N THR A 64 -4.86 6.21 -7.13
CA THR A 64 -4.43 5.24 -6.10
C THR A 64 -5.19 3.95 -6.35
N SER A 65 -4.48 2.81 -6.31
CA SER A 65 -5.15 1.52 -6.29
C SER A 65 -5.94 1.34 -4.99
N PRO A 66 -7.12 0.70 -5.05
CA PRO A 66 -7.88 0.38 -3.86
C PRO A 66 -7.03 -0.46 -2.91
N ARG A 67 -7.00 -0.08 -1.63
CA ARG A 67 -6.27 -0.79 -0.58
C ARG A 67 -7.22 -1.72 0.15
N PRO A 68 -6.81 -2.96 0.46
CA PRO A 68 -7.68 -3.89 1.18
C PRO A 68 -8.16 -3.33 2.52
N ILE A 69 -9.37 -3.71 2.92
CA ILE A 69 -9.91 -3.43 4.25
C ILE A 69 -9.29 -4.44 5.22
N HIS A 70 -8.89 -3.96 6.40
CA HIS A 70 -8.35 -4.82 7.44
C HIS A 70 -9.44 -5.80 7.95
N TYR A 71 -9.08 -7.07 8.18
CA TYR A 71 -10.05 -8.12 8.55
C TYR A 71 -10.88 -7.74 9.81
N ARG A 72 -10.20 -7.24 10.85
CA ARG A 72 -10.80 -6.85 12.15
C ARG A 72 -11.26 -5.40 12.26
N TYR A 73 -10.68 -4.47 11.49
CA TYR A 73 -10.86 -3.03 11.74
C TYR A 73 -11.52 -2.37 10.54
N ASN A 74 -12.45 -1.46 10.80
CA ASN A 74 -13.24 -0.74 9.78
C ASN A 74 -12.41 0.35 9.07
N ARG A 75 -11.27 -0.03 8.50
CA ARG A 75 -10.32 0.83 7.77
C ARG A 75 -9.53 0.00 6.77
N CYS A 76 -9.02 0.67 5.72
CA CYS A 76 -7.97 0.09 4.90
C CYS A 76 -6.70 -0.23 5.71
N VAL A 77 -5.93 -1.19 5.20
CA VAL A 77 -4.61 -1.50 5.72
C VAL A 77 -3.62 -0.34 5.57
N THR A 78 -2.68 -0.24 6.49
CA THR A 78 -1.58 0.74 6.48
C THR A 78 -0.47 0.30 5.52
N VAL A 79 0.46 1.20 5.20
CA VAL A 79 1.64 0.87 4.40
C VAL A 79 2.50 -0.19 5.11
N ARG A 80 2.65 -0.12 6.44
CA ARG A 80 3.34 -1.15 7.23
C ARG A 80 2.64 -2.51 7.16
N GLU A 81 1.32 -2.56 7.26
CA GLU A 81 0.55 -3.82 7.13
C GLU A 81 0.73 -4.41 5.71
N MET A 82 0.67 -3.57 4.67
CA MET A 82 0.96 -3.97 3.29
C MET A 82 2.39 -4.54 3.15
N ALA A 83 3.38 -3.92 3.79
CA ALA A 83 4.77 -4.35 3.72
C ALA A 83 4.95 -5.74 4.33
N ARG A 84 4.31 -6.01 5.48
CA ARG A 84 4.31 -7.32 6.13
C ARG A 84 3.63 -8.39 5.26
N LEU A 85 2.51 -8.06 4.62
CA LEU A 85 1.85 -8.96 3.66
C LEU A 85 2.75 -9.30 2.47
N HIS A 86 3.64 -8.39 2.07
CA HIS A 86 4.63 -8.63 1.01
C HIS A 86 5.87 -9.41 1.49
N GLY A 87 6.04 -9.60 2.80
CA GLY A 87 7.21 -10.23 3.40
C GLY A 87 8.41 -9.29 3.59
N PHE A 88 8.21 -7.97 3.61
CA PHE A 88 9.27 -7.05 4.00
C PHE A 88 9.59 -7.18 5.50
N PRO A 89 10.87 -7.14 5.87
CA PRO A 89 11.24 -7.07 7.28
C PRO A 89 10.87 -5.70 7.87
N ASP A 90 10.57 -5.66 9.17
CA ASP A 90 10.05 -4.44 9.82
C ASP A 90 11.02 -3.27 9.82
N TRP A 91 12.34 -3.55 9.81
CA TRP A 91 13.38 -2.52 9.67
C TRP A 91 13.40 -1.85 8.29
N PHE A 92 12.77 -2.42 7.26
CA PHE A 92 12.71 -1.80 5.94
C PHE A 92 11.79 -0.58 5.99
N ARG A 93 12.31 0.58 5.60
CA ARG A 93 11.59 1.87 5.67
C ARG A 93 11.06 2.26 4.29
N PHE A 94 9.83 2.75 4.27
CA PHE A 94 9.17 3.28 3.07
C PHE A 94 8.99 4.79 3.19
N ASN A 95 8.63 5.42 2.08
CA ASN A 95 8.31 6.85 2.08
C ASN A 95 7.22 7.16 3.12
N VAL A 96 7.36 8.29 3.80
CA VAL A 96 6.49 8.70 4.93
C VAL A 96 5.04 8.93 4.49
N THR A 97 4.83 9.28 3.22
CA THR A 97 3.50 9.52 2.69
C THR A 97 2.79 8.21 2.37
N LYS A 98 1.52 8.11 2.77
CA LYS A 98 0.66 6.96 2.45
C LYS A 98 0.62 6.64 0.96
N TRP A 99 0.69 7.65 0.10
CA TRP A 99 0.63 7.50 -1.35
C TRP A 99 1.88 6.82 -1.90
N HIS A 100 3.06 7.41 -1.69
CA HIS A 100 4.31 6.88 -2.23
C HIS A 100 4.70 5.56 -1.57
N GLY A 101 4.50 5.40 -0.25
CA GLY A 101 4.81 4.15 0.42
C GLY A 101 3.98 2.96 -0.10
N ALA A 102 2.67 3.14 -0.30
CA ALA A 102 1.83 2.10 -0.90
C ALA A 102 2.25 1.77 -2.35
N ARG A 103 2.66 2.79 -3.11
CA ARG A 103 3.14 2.63 -4.49
C ARG A 103 4.47 1.86 -4.55
N GLN A 104 5.40 2.15 -3.63
CA GLN A 104 6.66 1.42 -3.49
C GLN A 104 6.41 -0.07 -3.24
N ILE A 105 5.46 -0.40 -2.34
CA ILE A 105 5.13 -1.80 -2.06
C ILE A 105 4.46 -2.46 -3.27
N GLY A 106 3.45 -1.82 -3.87
CA GLY A 106 2.69 -2.40 -4.97
C GLY A 106 3.48 -2.58 -6.28
N ASN A 107 4.65 -1.96 -6.41
CA ASN A 107 5.57 -2.15 -7.53
C ASN A 107 6.73 -3.11 -7.20
N ALA A 108 6.91 -3.46 -5.93
CA ALA A 108 8.03 -4.30 -5.52
C ALA A 108 7.77 -5.77 -5.84
N VAL A 109 8.84 -6.54 -5.97
CA VAL A 109 8.79 -8.00 -5.90
C VAL A 109 8.78 -8.41 -4.42
N PRO A 110 7.99 -9.40 -3.98
CA PRO A 110 8.04 -9.91 -2.61
C PRO A 110 9.46 -10.33 -2.21
N PRO A 111 10.03 -9.80 -1.11
CA PRO A 111 11.39 -10.16 -0.70
C PRO A 111 11.64 -11.66 -0.53
N PRO A 112 10.71 -12.48 0.02
CA PRO A 112 10.90 -13.93 0.08
C PRO A 112 11.04 -14.58 -1.31
N LEU A 113 10.24 -14.13 -2.28
CA LEU A 113 10.31 -14.62 -3.67
C LEU A 113 11.62 -14.18 -4.33
N ALA A 114 11.98 -12.91 -4.21
CA ALA A 114 13.24 -12.39 -4.74
C ALA A 114 14.44 -13.15 -4.16
N ARG A 115 14.42 -13.47 -2.86
CA ARG A 115 15.47 -14.25 -2.19
C ARG A 115 15.55 -15.68 -2.74
N ALA A 116 14.42 -16.34 -2.94
CA ALA A 116 14.40 -17.71 -3.49
C ALA A 116 14.98 -17.76 -4.92
N ILE A 117 14.57 -16.82 -5.79
CA ILE A 117 15.09 -16.72 -7.16
C ILE A 117 16.58 -16.39 -7.16
N ALA A 118 17.00 -15.39 -6.38
CA ALA A 118 18.41 -15.01 -6.29
C ALA A 118 19.28 -16.16 -5.78
N GLY A 119 18.76 -17.00 -4.89
CA GLY A 119 19.41 -18.25 -4.45
C GLY A 119 19.75 -19.16 -5.62
N GLN A 120 18.76 -19.46 -6.47
CA GLN A 120 18.97 -20.32 -7.65
C GLN A 120 19.96 -19.71 -8.65
N VAL A 121 19.95 -18.39 -8.82
CA VAL A 121 20.93 -17.70 -9.67
C VAL A 121 22.35 -17.82 -9.10
N MET A 122 22.53 -17.69 -7.78
CA MET A 122 23.84 -17.86 -7.14
C MET A 122 24.35 -19.30 -7.29
N ASP A 123 23.49 -20.29 -7.06
CA ASP A 123 23.84 -21.71 -7.23
C ASP A 123 24.28 -22.00 -8.68
N ALA A 124 23.55 -21.47 -9.67
CA ALA A 124 23.88 -21.64 -11.08
C ALA A 124 25.20 -20.96 -11.49
N LEU A 125 25.62 -19.93 -10.75
CA LEU A 125 26.87 -19.19 -10.97
C LEU A 125 28.02 -19.69 -10.08
N ASP A 126 27.79 -20.72 -9.26
CA ASP A 126 28.74 -21.22 -8.25
C ASP A 126 29.24 -20.11 -7.29
N ILE A 127 28.34 -19.17 -6.95
CA ILE A 127 28.63 -18.05 -6.05
C ILE A 127 28.14 -18.39 -4.65
N VAL A 128 29.04 -18.44 -3.68
CA VAL A 128 28.68 -18.57 -2.26
C VAL A 128 28.50 -17.18 -1.63
N PRO A 129 27.29 -16.80 -1.20
CA PRO A 129 27.07 -15.50 -0.58
C PRO A 129 27.73 -15.40 0.79
N THR A 130 28.41 -14.29 1.05
CA THR A 130 28.95 -13.98 2.38
C THR A 130 28.01 -13.05 3.15
N ARG A 131 27.79 -13.35 4.43
CA ARG A 131 27.04 -12.46 5.31
C ARG A 131 28.00 -11.36 5.81
N PRO A 132 27.67 -10.07 5.62
CA PRO A 132 28.45 -8.97 6.20
C PRO A 132 28.65 -9.19 7.70
N LYS A 133 29.88 -9.00 8.16
CA LYS A 133 30.25 -8.97 9.58
C LYS A 133 29.89 -7.57 10.11
N GLY A 134 29.21 -7.51 11.25
CA GLY A 134 28.80 -6.26 11.90
C GLY A 134 27.34 -5.86 11.71
N VAL A 135 27.03 -4.68 12.23
CA VAL A 135 25.72 -4.04 12.18
C VAL A 135 25.70 -3.05 11.02
N VAL A 136 24.58 -2.98 10.31
CA VAL A 136 24.41 -2.06 9.18
C VAL A 136 23.33 -1.03 9.50
N GLU A 137 23.69 0.24 9.47
CA GLU A 137 22.79 1.38 9.61
C GLU A 137 21.67 1.40 8.56
N LEU A 138 20.54 2.03 8.87
CA LEU A 138 19.44 2.21 7.94
C LEU A 138 19.63 3.39 6.98
N GLY A 139 20.59 4.27 7.24
CA GLY A 139 20.84 5.51 6.48
C GLY A 139 19.95 6.69 6.91
N ASP A 140 20.08 7.81 6.20
CA ASP A 140 19.41 9.08 6.52
C ASP A 140 17.87 8.97 6.44
N PRO A 141 17.14 9.24 7.54
CA PRO A 141 15.67 9.32 7.53
C PRO A 141 15.10 10.41 6.61
N GLY A 142 15.85 11.49 6.31
CA GLY A 142 15.41 12.59 5.47
C GLY A 142 15.03 12.15 4.04
N LEU A 143 15.70 11.11 3.53
CA LEU A 143 15.42 10.52 2.23
C LEU A 143 14.00 9.93 2.11
N LEU A 144 13.38 9.56 3.24
CA LEU A 144 12.03 8.98 3.27
C LEU A 144 10.93 10.03 3.03
N ALA A 145 11.26 11.32 3.12
CA ALA A 145 10.33 12.42 2.96
C ALA A 145 10.41 13.11 1.59
N LEU A 146 11.39 12.74 0.75
CA LEU A 146 11.56 13.34 -0.56
C LEU A 146 10.34 13.08 -1.45
N ASP A 147 9.90 14.14 -2.13
CA ASP A 147 9.02 14.03 -3.29
C ASP A 147 9.85 13.82 -4.57
N MET A 148 9.19 13.75 -5.73
CA MET A 148 9.89 13.49 -6.99
C MET A 148 10.90 14.58 -7.36
N SER A 149 10.62 15.84 -7.04
CA SER A 149 11.53 16.96 -7.34
C SER A 149 12.72 16.98 -6.39
N GLY A 150 12.48 16.77 -5.09
CA GLY A 150 13.54 16.65 -4.09
C GLY A 150 14.44 15.44 -4.32
N ALA A 151 13.87 14.30 -4.71
CA ALA A 151 14.64 13.13 -5.08
C ALA A 151 15.48 13.37 -6.35
N ALA A 152 14.89 13.98 -7.38
CA ALA A 152 15.61 14.31 -8.61
C ALA A 152 16.80 15.23 -8.35
N ALA A 153 16.62 16.29 -7.56
CA ALA A 153 17.69 17.18 -7.14
C ALA A 153 18.77 16.46 -6.31
N HIS A 154 18.38 15.60 -5.36
CA HIS A 154 19.32 14.84 -4.52
C HIS A 154 20.21 13.90 -5.34
N PHE A 155 19.64 13.26 -6.37
CA PHE A 155 20.38 12.31 -7.23
C PHE A 155 20.97 12.94 -8.50
N GLY A 156 20.79 14.25 -8.73
CA GLY A 156 21.31 14.95 -9.90
C GLY A 156 20.69 14.49 -11.22
N VAL A 157 19.40 14.14 -11.22
CA VAL A 157 18.65 13.71 -12.42
C VAL A 157 17.48 14.65 -12.71
N ASP A 158 16.95 14.59 -13.94
CA ASP A 158 15.80 15.40 -14.32
C ASP A 158 14.52 14.97 -13.60
N ALA A 159 13.78 15.95 -13.09
CA ALA A 159 12.50 15.68 -12.46
C ALA A 159 11.45 15.25 -13.51
N PRO A 160 10.68 14.18 -13.27
CA PRO A 160 9.65 13.75 -14.20
C PRO A 160 8.54 14.81 -14.36
N ALA A 161 7.97 14.90 -15.56
CA ALA A 161 6.94 15.88 -15.88
C ALA A 161 5.70 15.74 -14.97
N GLY A 162 5.47 16.73 -14.10
CA GLY A 162 4.47 16.68 -13.04
C GLY A 162 3.09 17.26 -13.37
N ARG A 163 2.83 17.70 -14.60
CA ARG A 163 1.58 18.41 -14.93
C ARG A 163 0.45 17.46 -15.29
N ARG A 164 -0.63 17.55 -14.51
CA ARG A 164 -1.96 17.02 -14.80
C ARG A 164 -2.60 17.94 -15.84
N ASP A 165 -2.69 17.51 -17.08
CA ASP A 165 -3.21 18.30 -18.22
C ASP A 165 -4.73 18.10 -18.44
N ARG A 166 -5.35 17.09 -17.82
CA ARG A 166 -6.79 16.81 -17.96
C ARG A 166 -7.52 16.73 -16.62
N LYS A 167 -8.46 17.66 -16.38
CA LYS A 167 -9.51 17.50 -15.37
C LYS A 167 -10.54 16.53 -15.93
N SER A 168 -10.89 15.47 -15.20
CA SER A 168 -11.75 14.40 -15.75
C SER A 168 -13.22 14.79 -15.97
N GLY A 169 -13.63 16.05 -15.72
CA GLY A 169 -15.00 16.56 -15.91
C GLY A 169 -16.11 15.87 -15.09
N ALA A 170 -15.82 14.72 -14.49
CA ALA A 170 -16.78 13.86 -13.82
C ALA A 170 -17.13 14.38 -12.43
N THR A 171 -18.40 14.78 -12.25
CA THR A 171 -19.01 15.01 -10.95
C THR A 171 -19.16 13.67 -10.23
N LYS A 172 -18.34 13.42 -9.20
CA LYS A 172 -18.53 12.28 -8.30
C LYS A 172 -19.87 12.45 -7.59
N ARG A 173 -20.79 11.48 -7.73
CA ARG A 173 -22.02 11.41 -6.92
C ARG A 173 -21.67 11.44 -5.43
N LYS A 174 -22.48 12.13 -4.61
CA LYS A 174 -22.20 12.22 -3.18
C LYS A 174 -22.44 10.85 -2.54
N GLN A 175 -21.58 10.49 -1.61
CA GLN A 175 -21.63 9.20 -0.93
C GLN A 175 -22.96 8.96 -0.19
N ILE A 176 -23.61 10.03 0.23
CA ILE A 176 -24.93 10.02 0.88
C ILE A 176 -26.04 9.58 -0.09
N ASP A 177 -25.99 10.01 -1.34
CA ASP A 177 -27.04 9.71 -2.31
C ASP A 177 -27.02 8.21 -2.67
N ILE A 178 -25.82 7.67 -2.89
CA ILE A 178 -25.59 6.23 -3.14
C ILE A 178 -26.10 5.37 -1.96
N GLU A 179 -25.92 5.87 -0.73
CA GLU A 179 -26.34 5.13 0.45
C GLU A 179 -27.85 5.15 0.66
N ARG A 180 -28.53 6.27 0.39
CA ARG A 180 -30.00 6.32 0.41
C ARG A 180 -30.61 5.35 -0.59
N GLU A 181 -30.07 5.28 -1.81
CA GLU A 181 -30.52 4.34 -2.84
C GLU A 181 -30.34 2.89 -2.38
N ARG A 182 -29.18 2.53 -1.81
CA ARG A 182 -28.93 1.18 -1.27
C ARG A 182 -29.92 0.81 -0.17
N LEU A 183 -30.16 1.73 0.78
CA LEU A 183 -31.09 1.48 1.89
C LEU A 183 -32.53 1.34 1.39
N ALA A 184 -32.95 2.15 0.42
CA ALA A 184 -34.27 2.04 -0.19
C ALA A 184 -34.48 0.68 -0.89
N GLN A 185 -33.49 0.22 -1.66
CA GLN A 185 -33.55 -1.08 -2.34
C GLN A 185 -33.54 -2.28 -1.36
N GLY A 186 -32.88 -2.14 -0.22
CA GLY A 186 -32.88 -3.17 0.83
C GLY A 186 -34.23 -3.29 1.57
N VAL A 187 -35.03 -2.23 1.60
CA VAL A 187 -36.37 -2.23 2.21
C VAL A 187 -37.39 -2.88 1.27
N GLU A 188 -37.29 -2.67 -0.04
CA GLU A 188 -38.20 -3.28 -1.03
C GLU A 188 -38.00 -4.81 -1.19
N ALA A 189 -36.80 -5.33 -0.91
CA ALA A 189 -36.51 -6.77 -1.02
C ALA A 189 -37.00 -7.62 0.16
N HIS A 190 -37.50 -6.98 1.22
CA HIS A 190 -38.02 -7.63 2.44
C HIS A 190 -39.49 -7.27 2.75
N GLY A 191 -40.19 -6.67 1.78
CA GLY A 191 -41.63 -6.37 1.83
C GLY A 191 -42.47 -7.38 1.06
#